data_AF-A0A662C8W4-F1
#
_entry.id   AF-A0A662C8W4-F1
#
_cell.length_a   1.000
_cell.length_b   1.000
_cell.length_c   1.000
_cell.angle_alpha   90.00
_cell.angle_beta   90.00
_cell.angle_gamma   90.00
#
_symmetry.space_group_name_H-M   'P 1'
#
loop_
_entity.id
_entity.type
_entity.pdbx_description
1 polymer ?
#
loop_
_entity_poly.entity_id
_entity_poly.type
_entity_poly.pdbx_seq_one_letter_code
_entity_poly.pdbx_strand_id
1 'polypeptide(L)' 'MDVLVDTSIWIDYFKAGHNSKDLDYLIDENVIVINDIILAELVPYLKIKKQTKVIKLLHEINVSTQLITSS' A
#
# COMPACT_ATOMS: atom_id res chain seq x y z
N MET A 1 -6.78 12.87 -6.91
CA MET A 1 -7.18 11.67 -7.66
C MET A 1 -6.47 10.54 -6.96
N ASP A 2 -7.21 9.61 -6.40
CA ASP A 2 -6.62 8.59 -5.55
C ASP A 2 -6.38 7.33 -6.37
N VAL A 3 -5.22 6.70 -6.18
CA VAL A 3 -4.80 5.52 -6.93
C VAL A 3 -4.75 4.32 -5.99
N LEU A 4 -5.64 3.36 -6.21
CA LEU A 4 -5.60 2.07 -5.51
C LEU A 4 -4.67 1.11 -6.28
N VAL A 5 -3.62 0.65 -5.62
CA VAL A 5 -2.62 -0.25 -6.22
C VAL A 5 -2.88 -1.69 -5.79
N ASP A 6 -2.92 -2.60 -6.75
CA ASP A 6 -3.14 -4.03 -6.52
C ASP A 6 -1.99 -4.69 -5.71
N THR A 7 -2.32 -5.70 -4.90
CA THR A 7 -1.36 -6.43 -4.06
C THR A 7 -0.19 -7.00 -4.88
N SER A 8 -0.44 -7.49 -6.10
CA SER A 8 0.61 -8.08 -6.95
C SER A 8 1.73 -7.08 -7.27
N ILE A 9 1.37 -5.81 -7.49
CA ILE A 9 2.30 -4.72 -7.76
C ILE A 9 3.11 -4.39 -6.51
N TRP A 10 2.46 -4.32 -5.34
CA TRP A 10 3.16 -4.16 -4.06
C TRP A 10 4.17 -5.29 -3.79
N ILE A 11 3.77 -6.54 -4.06
CA ILE A 11 4.66 -7.70 -3.88
C ILE A 11 5.87 -7.61 -4.82
N ASP A 12 5.68 -7.23 -6.08
CA ASP A 12 6.78 -7.03 -7.03
C ASP A 12 7.75 -5.93 -6.58
N TYR A 13 7.18 -4.78 -6.15
CA TYR A 13 7.93 -3.67 -5.58
C TYR A 13 8.82 -4.11 -4.41
N PHE A 14 8.27 -4.88 -3.46
CA PHE A 14 9.02 -5.36 -2.30
C PHE A 14 10.03 -6.49 -2.61
N LYS A 15 9.96 -7.15 -3.77
CA LYS A 15 10.84 -8.29 -4.09
C LYS A 15 12.18 -7.85 -4.71
N ALA A 16 12.16 -6.98 -5.71
CA ALA A 16 13.38 -6.57 -6.42
C ALA A 16 13.25 -5.28 -7.25
N GLY A 17 12.09 -4.60 -7.25
CA GLY A 17 11.96 -3.25 -7.79
C GLY A 17 12.24 -3.08 -9.29
N HIS A 18 12.18 -4.14 -10.10
CA HIS A 18 12.47 -4.04 -11.54
C HIS A 18 11.52 -3.06 -12.28
N ASN A 19 10.32 -2.83 -11.74
CA ASN A 19 9.33 -1.85 -12.22
C ASN A 19 8.92 -0.84 -11.13
N SER A 20 9.84 -0.45 -10.24
CA SER A 20 9.49 0.41 -9.09
C SER A 20 9.13 1.84 -9.47
N LYS A 21 9.58 2.34 -10.62
CA LYS A 21 9.53 3.77 -10.99
C LYS A 21 8.13 4.39 -10.92
N ASP A 22 7.12 3.67 -11.41
CA ASP A 22 5.76 4.19 -11.41
C ASP A 22 5.19 4.21 -9.99
N LEU A 23 5.49 3.19 -9.17
CA LEU A 23 5.05 3.17 -7.78
C LEU A 23 5.80 4.19 -6.93
N ASP A 24 7.10 4.38 -7.15
CA ASP A 24 7.92 5.42 -6.51
C ASP A 24 7.33 6.80 -6.79
N TYR A 25 6.99 7.09 -8.06
CA TYR A 25 6.32 8.34 -8.44
C TYR A 25 4.98 8.52 -7.71
N LEU A 26 4.14 7.48 -7.66
CA LEU A 26 2.85 7.56 -6.98
C LEU A 26 2.98 7.74 -5.46
N ILE A 27 4.03 7.14 -4.85
CA ILE A 27 4.37 7.34 -3.43
C ILE A 27 4.81 8.79 -3.20
N ASP A 28 5.69 9.32 -4.03
CA ASP A 28 6.23 10.68 -3.92
C ASP A 28 5.13 11.74 -4.09
N GLU A 29 4.17 11.51 -4.97
CA GLU A 29 2.99 12.38 -5.16
C GLU A 29 1.93 12.22 -4.06
N ASN A 30 2.09 11.26 -3.14
CA ASN A 30 1.16 10.99 -2.03
C ASN A 30 -0.30 10.80 -2.49
N VAL A 31 -0.49 10.11 -3.62
CA VAL A 31 -1.83 9.84 -4.22
C VAL A 31 -2.28 8.39 -4.05
N ILE A 32 -1.45 7.53 -3.44
CA ILE A 32 -1.79 6.12 -3.23
C ILE A 32 -2.74 5.99 -2.05
N VAL A 33 -3.76 5.15 -2.26
CA VAL A 33 -4.65 4.67 -1.21
C VAL A 33 -4.54 3.16 -1.08
N ILE A 34 -4.87 2.65 0.10
CA ILE A 34 -4.86 1.21 0.39
C ILE A 34 -6.16 0.82 1.10
N ASN A 35 -6.59 -0.42 0.92
CA ASN A 35 -7.77 -0.96 1.61
C ASN A 35 -7.37 -2.15 2.50
N ASP A 36 -8.33 -2.59 3.33
CA ASP A 36 -8.11 -3.67 4.29
C ASP A 36 -7.83 -5.02 3.62
N ILE A 37 -8.33 -5.26 2.41
CA ILE A 37 -8.09 -6.51 1.66
C ILE A 37 -6.61 -6.59 1.23
N ILE A 38 -6.09 -5.51 0.64
CA ILE A 38 -4.69 -5.42 0.23
C ILE A 38 -3.77 -5.50 1.47
N LEU A 39 -4.13 -4.83 2.56
CA LEU A 39 -3.39 -4.94 3.84
C LEU A 39 -3.38 -6.38 4.35
N ALA A 40 -4.52 -7.09 4.31
CA ALA A 40 -4.63 -8.47 4.77
C ALA A 40 -3.72 -9.44 3.99
N GLU A 41 -3.44 -9.14 2.73
CA GLU A 41 -2.54 -9.93 1.88
C GLU A 41 -1.07 -9.56 2.08
N LEU A 42 -0.75 -8.26 2.22
CA LEU A 42 0.64 -7.77 2.37
C LEU A 42 1.21 -8.04 3.77
N VAL A 43 0.40 -7.91 4.82
CA VAL A 43 0.87 -8.01 6.21
C VAL A 43 1.50 -9.38 6.51
N PRO A 44 0.89 -10.54 6.16
CA PRO A 44 1.52 -11.85 6.36
C PRO A 44 2.88 -11.98 5.64
N TYR A 45 2.95 -11.53 4.38
CA TYR A 45 4.18 -11.55 3.59
C TYR A 45 5.31 -10.72 4.25
N LEU A 46 4.99 -9.51 4.70
CA LEU A 46 5.94 -8.61 5.35
C LEU A 46 6.34 -9.10 6.76
N LYS A 47 5.42 -9.75 7.49
CA LYS A 47 5.71 -10.36 8.81
C LYS A 47 6.74 -11.47 8.70
N ILE A 48 6.61 -12.37 7.73
CA ILE A 48 7.59 -13.44 7.47
C ILE A 48 8.98 -12.84 7.17
N LYS A 49 9.03 -11.73 6.44
CA LYS A 49 10.26 -10.98 6.13
C LYS A 49 10.74 -10.05 7.25
N LYS A 50 10.07 -10.01 8.40
CA LYS A 50 10.36 -9.14 9.56
C LYS A 50 10.35 -7.64 9.24
N GLN A 51 9.59 -7.21 8.24
CA GLN A 51 9.49 -5.81 7.78
C GLN A 51 8.44 -5.03 8.58
N THR A 52 8.60 -4.95 9.90
CA THR A 52 7.60 -4.35 10.80
C THR A 52 7.42 -2.83 10.60
N LYS A 53 8.47 -2.11 10.19
CA LYS A 53 8.38 -0.68 9.86
C LYS A 53 7.50 -0.44 8.63
N VAL A 54 7.66 -1.25 7.59
CA VAL A 54 6.85 -1.15 6.37
C VAL A 54 5.38 -1.41 6.67
N ILE A 55 5.07 -2.42 7.49
CA ILE A 55 3.69 -2.69 7.93
C ILE A 55 3.07 -1.47 8.60
N LYS A 56 3.79 -0.80 9.50
CA LYS A 56 3.30 0.42 10.16
C LYS A 56 3.02 1.53 9.17
N LEU A 57 3.95 1.78 8.24
CA LEU A 57 3.78 2.81 7.21
C LEU A 57 2.58 2.51 6.29
N LEU A 58 2.37 1.25 5.90
CA LEU A 58 1.20 0.86 5.10
C LEU A 58 -0.13 1.12 5.84
N HIS A 59 -0.16 0.98 7.17
CA HIS A 59 -1.34 1.35 7.97
C HIS A 59 -1.53 2.86 8.13
N GLU A 60 -0.49 3.66 7.86
CA GLU A 60 -0.55 5.13 7.86
C GLU A 60 -0.92 5.70 6.49
N ILE A 61 -0.77 4.93 5.40
CA ILE A 61 -1.31 5.29 4.09
C ILE A 61 -2.81 5.49 4.25
N ASN A 62 -3.32 6.59 3.67
CA ASN A 62 -4.72 6.97 3.76
C ASN A 62 -5.60 5.78 3.34
N VAL A 63 -6.14 5.08 4.33
CA VAL A 63 -7.19 4.11 4.11
C VAL A 63 -8.36 4.97 3.69
N SER A 64 -8.79 4.85 2.42
CA SER A 64 -9.98 5.52 1.92
C SER A 64 -11.18 5.05 2.73
N THR A 65 -11.31 5.60 3.93
CA THR A 65 -12.51 5.54 4.73
C THR A 65 -13.46 6.38 3.90
N GLN A 66 -14.31 5.72 3.13
CA GLN A 66 -15.45 6.37 2.53
C GLN A 66 -16.11 7.14 3.67
N LEU A 67 -16.04 8.46 3.57
CA LEU A 67 -16.76 9.37 4.42
C LEU A 67 -18.23 9.00 4.27
N ILE A 68 -18.71 8.11 5.12
CA ILE A 68 -20.12 8.07 5.52
C ILE A 68 -20.30 9.31 6.40
N THR A 69 -20.20 10.49 5.78
CA THR A 69 -20.83 11.69 6.33
C THR A 69 -22.32 11.43 6.14
N SER A 70 -22.92 10.83 7.15
CA SER A 70 -24.36 10.75 7.31
C SER A 70 -24.93 12.17 7.25
N SER A 71 -25.78 12.41 6.25
CA SER A 71 -26.68 13.57 6.18
C SER A 71 -27.71 13.54 7.31
#